data_AF-A0A2G2FPZ3-F1
#
_entry.id   AF-A0A2G2FPZ3-F1
#
_cell.length_a   1.000
_cell.length_b   1.000
_cell.length_c   1.000
_cell.angle_alpha   90.00
_cell.angle_beta   90.00
_cell.angle_gamma   90.00
#
_symmetry.space_group_name_H-M   'P 1'
#
loop_
_entity.id
_entity.type
_entity.pdbx_description
1 polymer ?
#
loop_
_entity_poly.entity_id
_entity_poly.type
_entity_poly.pdbx_seq_one_letter_code
_entity_poly.pdbx_strand_id
1 'polypeptide(L)' 'DAYNYVRRLKTLSSLTPYEYICKIWTSEPDRFKLNPIYQMTGLNT' A
#
# COMPACT_ATOMS: atom_id res chain seq x y z
N ASP A 1 -3.15 -4.28 17.68
CA ASP A 1 -2.33 -3.46 16.76
C ASP A 1 -0.87 -3.85 16.60
N ALA A 2 -0.02 -3.77 17.63
CA ALA A 2 1.44 -3.89 17.48
C ALA A 2 1.92 -5.23 16.86
N TYR A 3 1.30 -6.36 17.23
CA TYR A 3 1.68 -7.68 16.71
C TYR A 3 1.46 -7.81 15.19
N ASN A 4 0.36 -7.26 14.68
CA ASN A 4 0.04 -7.26 13.25
C ASN A 4 0.96 -6.30 12.47
N TYR A 5 1.30 -5.15 13.06
CA TYR A 5 2.23 -4.21 12.48
C TYR A 5 3.65 -4.79 12.35
N VAL A 6 4.14 -5.44 13.40
CA VAL A 6 5.45 -6.12 13.39
C VAL A 6 5.49 -7.27 12.39
N ARG A 7 4.38 -8.02 12.22
CA ARG A 7 4.29 -9.06 11.18
C ARG A 7 4.38 -8.47 9.78
N ARG A 8 3.67 -7.37 9.50
CA ARG A 8 3.74 -6.65 8.20
C ARG A 8 5.13 -6.11 7.92
N LEU A 9 5.80 -5.57 8.94
CA LEU A 9 7.19 -5.12 8.84
C LEU A 9 8.16 -6.29 8.60
N LYS A 10 7.96 -7.45 9.23
CA LYS A 10 8.77 -8.65 8.98
C LYS A 10 8.62 -9.20 7.55
N THR A 11 7.46 -9.03 6.92
CA THR A 11 7.25 -9.37 5.50
C THR A 11 7.84 -8.37 4.51
N LEU A 12 8.12 -7.13 4.93
CA LEU A 12 9.09 -6.26 4.25
C LEU A 12 10.49 -6.81 4.55
N SER A 13 10.83 -7.92 3.92
CA SER A 13 12.09 -8.63 4.02
C SER A 13 13.27 -7.71 3.69
N SER A 14 13.85 -6.98 4.65
CA SER A 14 15.03 -6.09 4.46
C SER A 14 14.94 -5.07 3.31
N LEU A 15 13.78 -4.94 2.66
CA LEU A 15 13.56 -4.04 1.55
C LEU A 15 13.39 -2.66 2.14
N THR A 16 14.14 -1.72 1.61
CA THR A 16 13.84 -0.31 1.82
C THR A 16 12.39 -0.06 1.38
N PRO A 17 11.68 0.91 1.99
CA PRO A 17 10.32 1.25 1.60
C PRO A 17 10.18 1.48 0.09
N TYR A 18 11.22 2.04 -0.54
CA TYR A 18 11.30 2.24 -1.98
C TYR A 18 11.28 0.91 -2.76
N GLU A 19 12.14 -0.04 -2.43
CA GLU A 19 12.20 -1.34 -3.13
C GLU A 19 10.91 -2.14 -2.96
N TYR A 20 10.28 -2.05 -1.78
CA TYR A 20 8.98 -2.66 -1.56
C TYR A 20 7.92 -2.06 -2.49
N ILE A 21 7.83 -0.73 -2.59
CA ILE A 21 6.89 -0.06 -3.49
C ILE A 21 7.16 -0.46 -4.94
N CYS A 22 8.42 -0.43 -5.41
CA CYS A 22 8.78 -0.84 -6.76
C CYS A 22 8.38 -2.29 -7.06
N LYS A 23 8.58 -3.21 -6.10
CA LYS A 23 8.19 -4.62 -6.25
C LYS A 23 6.68 -4.81 -6.34
N ILE A 24 5.91 -4.12 -5.50
CA ILE A 24 4.43 -4.21 -5.55
C ILE A 24 3.91 -3.53 -6.82
N TRP A 25 4.52 -2.43 -7.28
CA TRP A 25 4.13 -1.75 -8.51
C TRP A 25 4.27 -2.66 -9.74
N THR A 26 5.33 -3.47 -9.80
CA THR A 26 5.55 -4.42 -10.90
C THR A 26 4.74 -5.70 -10.77
N SER A 27 4.57 -6.22 -9.55
CA SER A 27 3.91 -7.52 -9.30
C SER A 27 2.39 -7.41 -9.22
N GLU A 28 1.88 -6.30 -8.69
CA GLU A 28 0.46 -6.08 -8.38
C GLU A 28 0.04 -4.62 -8.68
N PRO A 29 0.16 -4.15 -9.95
CA PRO A 29 -0.15 -2.77 -10.31
C PRO A 29 -1.61 -2.38 -10.02
N ASP A 30 -2.53 -3.35 -10.02
CA ASP A 30 -3.95 -3.15 -9.72
C ASP A 30 -4.21 -2.63 -8.31
N ARG A 31 -3.30 -2.90 -7.35
CA ARG A 31 -3.42 -2.37 -5.98
C ARG A 31 -3.25 -0.86 -5.89
N PHE A 32 -2.61 -0.26 -6.89
CA PHE A 32 -2.44 1.18 -7.03
C PHE A 32 -3.44 1.81 -8.01
N LYS A 33 -4.33 1.03 -8.62
CA LYS A 33 -5.45 1.59 -9.36
C LYS A 33 -6.39 2.26 -8.36
N LEU A 34 -6.46 3.59 -8.44
CA LEU A 34 -7.44 4.38 -7.71
C LEU A 34 -8.83 3.86 -8.06
N ASN A 35 -9.48 3.20 -7.10
CA ASN A 35 -10.89 2.88 -7.24
C ASN A 35 -11.66 4.20 -7.14
N PRO A 36 -12.32 4.67 -8.21
CA PRO A 36 -12.98 5.97 -8.24
C PRO A 36 -14.07 6.10 -7.16
N ILE A 37 -14.59 4.96 -6.68
CA ILE A 37 -15.57 4.86 -5.60
C ILE A 37 -15.05 5.47 -4.27
N TYR A 38 -13.75 5.34 -3.98
CA TYR A 38 -13.17 5.86 -2.72
C TYR A 38 -12.67 7.31 -2.82
N GLN A 39 -12.63 7.89 -4.03
CA GLN A 39 -12.19 9.27 -4.27
C GLN A 39 -13.33 10.28 -4.46
N MET A 40 -14.58 9.82 -4.58
CA MET A 40 -15.76 10.68 -4.47
C MET A 40 -16.04 11.06 -3.00
N THR A 41 -15.02 11.43 -2.23
CA THR A 41 -15.25 12.27 -1.05
C THR A 41 -15.70 13.61 -1.60
N GLY A 42 -17.01 13.84 -1.63
CA GLY A 42 -17.62 15.05 -2.15
C GLY A 42 -16.95 16.31 -1.60
N LEU A 43 -16.98 17.38 -2.39
CA LEU A 43 -16.51 18.71 -1.98
C LEU A 43 -17.17 19.06 -0.64
N ASN A 44 -16.38 19.07 0.43
CA ASN A 44 -16.84 19.59 1.73
C ASN A 44 -17.12 21.08 1.50
N THR A 45 -18.39 21.42 1.35
CA THR A 45 -18.86 22.81 1.47
C THR A 45 -18.97 23.15 2.94
#